data_AF-A0A816ATY9-F1
#
_entry.id   AF-A0A816ATY9-F1
#
_cell.length_a   1.000
_cell.length_b   1.000
_cell.length_c   1.000
_cell.angle_alpha   90.00
_cell.angle_beta   90.00
_cell.angle_gamma   90.00
#
_symmetry.space_group_name_H-M   'P 1'
#
loop_
_entity.id
_entity.type
_entity.pdbx_description
1 polymer ?
#
loop_
_entity_poly.entity_id
_entity_poly.type
_entity_poly.pdbx_seq_one_letter_code
_entity_poly.pdbx_strand_id
1 'polypeptide(L)' 'NHLGSIRGGHYTTYAKNFKNHQWYHFDDTRVSHVTGDIEQQIINQNAYILIYLKDTPNYQTF' A
#
# COMPACT_ATOMS: atom_id res chain seq x y z
N ASN A 1 -6.17 -3.09 -3.27
CA ASN A 1 -7.10 -4.12 -2.78
C ASN A 1 -8.35 -4.09 -3.63
N HIS A 2 -8.93 -5.25 -3.94
CA HIS A 2 -10.23 -5.34 -4.57
C HIS A 2 -11.16 -6.20 -3.71
N LEU A 3 -12.33 -5.67 -3.38
CA LEU A 3 -13.37 -6.37 -2.63
C LEU A 3 -14.63 -6.45 -3.48
N GLY A 4 -14.97 -7.63 -4.00
CA GLY A 4 -16.17 -7.83 -4.81
C GLY A 4 -15.99 -8.83 -5.93
N SER A 5 -16.90 -8.80 -6.88
CA SER A 5 -16.95 -9.71 -8.02
C SER A 5 -16.26 -9.13 -9.25
N ILE A 6 -16.05 -9.96 -10.27
CA ILE A 6 -15.49 -9.54 -11.57
C ILE A 6 -16.39 -8.49 -12.26
N ARG A 7 -17.70 -8.48 -11.99
CA ARG A 7 -18.66 -7.54 -12.58
C ARG A 7 -18.89 -6.27 -11.76
N GLY A 8 -18.20 -6.14 -10.63
CA GLY A 8 -18.32 -4.98 -9.74
C GLY A 8 -17.76 -5.29 -8.36
N GLY A 9 -17.03 -4.31 -7.82
CA GLY A 9 -16.41 -4.37 -6.51
C GLY A 9 -15.82 -3.01 -6.14
N HIS A 10 -15.25 -2.95 -4.94
CA HIS A 10 -14.67 -1.74 -4.38
C HIS A 10 -13.14 -1.83 -4.36
N TYR A 11 -12.48 -0.79 -4.85
CA TYR A 11 -11.02 -0.71 -4.87
C TYR A 11 -10.55 0.25 -3.78
N THR A 12 -9.68 -0.24 -2.91
CA THR A 12 -9.00 0.57 -1.90
C THR A 12 -7.50 0.38 -1.98
N THR A 13 -6.75 1.37 -1.52
CA THR A 13 -5.29 1.39 -1.70
C THR A 13 -4.59 1.53 -0.37
N TYR A 14 -3.49 0.78 -0.19
CA TYR A 14 -2.50 1.09 0.83
C TYR A 14 -1.31 1.76 0.15
N ALA A 15 -0.84 2.89 0.70
CA ALA A 15 0.35 3.55 0.20
C ALA A 15 1.23 4.05 1.36
N LYS A 16 2.54 3.97 1.16
CA LYS A 16 3.54 4.49 2.09
C LYS A 16 3.81 5.95 1.75
N ASN A 17 3.61 6.84 2.72
CA ASN A 17 3.90 8.25 2.54
C ASN A 17 5.42 8.46 2.50
N PHE A 18 5.90 9.19 1.49
CA PHE A 18 7.34 9.36 1.25
C PHE A 18 8.04 10.26 2.27
N LYS A 19 7.31 11.14 2.97
CA LYS A 19 7.88 12.11 3.92
C LYS A 19 8.12 11.50 5.29
N ASN A 20 7.15 10.75 5.80
CA ASN A 20 7.20 10.17 7.15
C ASN A 20 7.38 8.65 7.15
N HIS A 21 7.41 8.02 5.98
CA HIS A 21 7.56 6.58 5.81
C HIS A 21 6.49 5.74 6.52
N GLN A 22 5.31 6.32 6.80
CA GLN A 22 4.18 5.64 7.41
C GLN A 22 3.18 5.16 6.35
N TRP A 23 2.45 4.09 6.66
CA TRP A 23 1.44 3.53 5.78
C TRP A 23 0.07 4.12 6.04
N TYR A 24 -0.69 4.34 4.97
CA TYR A 24 -2.04 4.86 5.00
C TYR A 24 -2.96 4.01 4.14
N HIS A 25 -4.21 3.89 4.57
CA HIS A 25 -5.30 3.29 3.81
C HIS A 25 -6.16 4.40 3.20
N PHE A 26 -6.45 4.25 1.91
CA PHE A 26 -7.23 5.17 1.12
C PHE A 26 -8.49 4.44 0.63
N ASP A 27 -9.64 4.92 1.10
CA ASP A 27 -10.98 4.42 0.81
C ASP A 27 -11.86 5.59 0.38
N ASP A 28 -11.89 5.86 -0.93
CA ASP A 28 -12.52 7.02 -1.55
C ASP A 28 -12.09 8.36 -0.89
N THR A 29 -13.00 8.98 -0.14
CA THR A 29 -12.78 10.25 0.56
C THR A 29 -12.18 10.09 1.94
N ARG A 30 -12.02 8.84 2.41
CA ARG A 30 -11.52 8.51 3.75
C ARG A 30 -10.06 8.11 3.67
N VAL A 31 -9.26 8.71 4.55
CA VAL A 31 -7.84 8.40 4.73
C VAL A 31 -7.62 8.04 6.19
N SER A 32 -7.02 6.88 6.44
CA SER A 32 -6.69 6.43 7.80
C SER A 32 -5.22 6.01 7.88
N HIS A 33 -4.61 6.28 9.03
CA HIS A 33 -3.26 5.81 9.33
C HIS A 33 -3.31 4.33 9.69
N VAL A 34 -2.42 3.54 9.10
CA VAL A 34 -2.34 2.10 9.39
C VAL A 34 -1.52 1.91 10.67
N THR A 35 -2.20 1.64 11.77
CA THR A 35 -1.58 1.37 13.07
C THR A 35 -1.61 -0.13 13.38
N GLY A 36 -0.53 -0.68 13.94
CA GLY A 36 -0.44 -2.10 14.32
C GLY A 36 0.39 -2.94 13.36
N ASP A 37 0.09 -4.24 13.29
CA ASP A 37 0.83 -5.19 12.45
C ASP A 37 0.55 -4.94 10.96
N ILE A 38 1.55 -4.36 10.29
CA ILE A 38 1.48 -3.97 8.89
C ILE A 38 1.39 -5.19 7.96
N GLU A 39 2.00 -6.31 8.34
CA GLU A 39 2.02 -7.51 7.51
C GLU A 39 0.61 -8.09 7.42
N GLN A 40 -0.09 -8.21 8.56
CA GLN A 40 -1.47 -8.72 8.56
C GLN A 40 -2.45 -7.81 7.82
N GLN A 41 -2.24 -6.49 7.87
CA GLN A 41 -3.18 -5.54 7.26
C GLN A 41 -2.95 -5.34 5.76
N ILE A 42 -1.69 -5.27 5.34
CA ILE A 42 -1.32 -4.94 3.95
C ILE A 42 -1.06 -6.20 3.13
N ILE A 43 -0.43 -7.23 3.71
CA ILE A 43 -0.13 -8.50 3.03
C ILE A 43 -1.35 -9.41 3.18
N ASN A 44 -2.32 -9.23 2.30
CA ASN A 44 -3.54 -10.02 2.30
C ASN A 44 -3.93 -10.46 0.87
N GLN A 45 -4.89 -11.39 0.78
CA GLN A 45 -5.32 -11.99 -0.49
C GLN A 45 -6.09 -11.04 -1.41
N ASN A 46 -6.48 -9.84 -0.94
CA ASN A 46 -7.18 -8.84 -1.75
C ASN A 46 -6.20 -7.95 -2.52
N ALA A 47 -4.89 -8.09 -2.32
CA ALA A 47 -3.89 -7.37 -3.10
C ALA A 47 -4.06 -7.68 -4.60
N TYR A 48 -4.19 -6.63 -5.41
CA TYR A 48 -4.47 -6.75 -6.84
C TYR A 48 -3.38 -6.11 -7.72
N ILE A 49 -2.95 -4.89 -7.36
CA ILE A 49 -1.84 -4.19 -8.02
C ILE A 49 -0.79 -3.90 -6.94
N LEU A 50 0.48 -4.19 -7.27
CA LEU A 50 1.64 -3.96 -6.40
C LEU A 50 2.59 -3.00 -7.10
N ILE A 51 2.99 -1.93 -6.40
CA ILE A 51 3.91 -0.91 -6.90
C ILE A 51 5.16 -0.91 -6.03
N TYR A 52 6.32 -1.07 -6.66
CA TYR A 52 7.62 -1.10 -5.99
C TYR A 52 8.48 0.04 -6.50
N LEU A 53 9.14 0.74 -5.57
CA LEU A 53 10.23 1.65 -5.90
C LEU A 53 11.52 0.84 -5.92
N LYS A 54 12.27 0.90 -7.02
CA LYS A 54 13.62 0.33 -7.07
C LYS A 54 14.51 1.09 -6.10
N ASP A 55 15.11 0.37 -5.16
CA ASP A 55 16.18 0.94 -4.36
C ASP A 55 17.43 1.08 -5.26
N THR A 56 17.86 2.31 -5.52
CA THR A 56 19.15 2.54 -6.18
C THR A 56 20.25 2.28 -5.15
N PRO A 57 21.12 1.28 -5.36
CA PRO A 57 22.25 1.07 -4.47
C PRO A 57 23.05 2.36 -4.37
N ASN A 58 23.34 2.81 -3.15
CA ASN A 58 24.37 3.81 -2.92
C ASN A 58 25.71 3.16 -3.31
N TYR A 59 26.07 3.23 -4.59
CA TYR A 59 27.45 3.03 -5.00
C TYR A 59 28.25 4.16 -4.34
N GLN A 60 28.84 3.88 -3.18
CA GLN A 60 29.90 4.72 -2.65
C GLN A 60 30.99 4.72 -3.72
N THR A 61 31.14 5.86 -4.37
CA THR A 61 32.30 6.13 -5.21
C THR A 61 33.50 6.20 -4.27
N PHE A 62 34.47 5.31 -4.47
CA PHE A 62 35.73 5.27 -3.74
C PHE A 62 36.49 6.59 -3.89
#